data_AF-A0A5C7J6C1-F1
#
_entry.id   AF-A0A5C7J6C1-F1
#
_cell.length_a   1.000
_cell.length_b   1.000
_cell.length_c   1.000
_cell.angle_alpha   90.00
_cell.angle_beta   90.00
_cell.angle_gamma   90.00
#
_symmetry.space_group_name_H-M   'P 1'
#
loop_
_entity.id
_entity.type
_entity.pdbx_description
1 polymer ?
#
loop_
_entity_poly.entity_id
_entity_poly.type
_entity_poly.pdbx_seq_one_letter_code
_entity_poly.pdbx_strand_id
1 'polypeptide(L)'
;MKSFMKKKLFSQIKRNLLFLLNIITISTDAFFKEDTPPIYEQAVIKETIAEMSTTFPVLNNQPISPQEKSCSRAHQGLYNELVNCLEEKGDQIKIFYNNVIYGFSPESKKAFKTFWVLKKHIVPLKLLSEDLMKTIPSFHYAEEPTVVLIYPWKNFSVGTRFQHLSRYDTKNSFVIKRTNYDTNALVYDLIPKENAIQELKQNSESARKLFVKIINDLIDRVAQSGKDMVIPYVWGGSSFVEPYAESAFFKKDGTWHREGKNNPYSGYDCAEFVMKMAKIAGIDFPWKTTTTIERNKRALTDQDTLEEGDLIWIEGHIMIISNIACNEIIEARGYKGGYGSVQRIRLSECFDEVSSYDDLLERYFKHKTIRLKNKQGIPGEQAYIFKLLKLVN
;
A
#
# COMPACT_ATOMS: atom_id res chain seq x y z
N MET A 1 39.48 -47.25 11.15
CA MET A 1 39.10 -46.05 11.94
C MET A 1 38.68 -44.83 11.10
N LYS A 2 39.43 -44.38 10.08
CA LYS A 2 39.08 -43.17 9.28
C LYS A 2 37.72 -43.21 8.56
N SER A 3 37.26 -44.38 8.12
CA SER A 3 35.94 -44.56 7.46
C SER A 3 34.76 -44.40 8.42
N PHE A 4 34.94 -44.78 9.69
CA PHE A 4 33.87 -44.72 10.70
C PHE A 4 33.61 -43.28 11.19
N MET A 5 34.66 -42.45 11.27
CA MET A 5 34.53 -41.03 11.63
C MET A 5 33.82 -40.20 10.54
N LYS A 6 34.06 -40.49 9.25
CA LYS A 6 33.36 -39.79 8.16
C LYS A 6 31.85 -40.03 8.16
N LYS A 7 31.38 -41.25 8.49
CA LYS A 7 29.94 -41.56 8.55
C LYS A 7 29.23 -40.86 9.71
N LYS A 8 29.88 -40.75 10.87
CA LYS A 8 29.31 -40.00 12.03
C LYS A 8 29.20 -38.50 11.75
N LEU A 9 30.22 -37.90 11.13
CA LEU A 9 30.23 -36.48 10.81
C LEU A 9 29.17 -36.11 9.77
N PHE A 10 29.00 -36.92 8.72
CA PHE A 10 27.95 -36.70 7.72
C PHE A 10 26.53 -36.87 8.29
N SER A 11 26.32 -37.80 9.21
CA SER A 11 25.03 -37.98 9.90
C SER A 11 24.67 -36.77 10.78
N GLN A 12 25.66 -36.22 11.49
CA GLN A 12 25.48 -35.05 12.35
C GLN A 12 25.13 -33.79 11.53
N ILE A 13 25.82 -33.57 10.40
CA ILE A 13 25.57 -32.44 9.50
C ILE A 13 24.18 -32.57 8.87
N LYS A 14 23.76 -33.76 8.45
CA LYS A 14 22.43 -33.98 7.86
C LYS A 14 21.30 -33.73 8.87
N ARG A 15 21.49 -34.09 10.14
CA ARG A 15 20.52 -33.79 11.22
C ARG A 15 20.44 -32.30 11.52
N ASN A 16 21.57 -31.60 11.57
CA ASN A 16 21.57 -30.15 11.79
C ASN A 16 20.97 -29.38 10.60
N LEU A 17 21.20 -29.85 9.36
CA LEU A 17 20.60 -29.27 8.16
C LEU A 17 19.08 -29.50 8.12
N LEU A 18 18.59 -30.69 8.50
CA LEU A 18 17.14 -30.95 8.63
C LEU A 18 16.50 -30.12 9.75
N PHE A 19 17.21 -29.88 10.85
CA PHE A 19 16.72 -29.06 11.95
C PHE A 19 16.65 -27.57 11.57
N LEU A 20 17.65 -27.06 10.84
CA LEU A 20 17.63 -25.71 10.26
C LEU A 20 16.54 -25.56 9.18
N LEU A 21 16.36 -26.56 8.32
CA LEU A 21 15.28 -26.57 7.34
C LEU A 21 13.90 -26.55 8.02
N ASN A 22 13.70 -27.31 9.10
CA ASN A 22 12.44 -27.30 9.88
C ASN A 22 12.20 -26.02 10.70
N ILE A 23 13.24 -25.27 11.04
CA ILE A 23 13.11 -23.93 11.66
C ILE A 23 12.77 -22.88 10.60
N ILE A 24 13.23 -23.06 9.36
CA ILE A 24 12.95 -22.14 8.24
C ILE A 24 11.60 -22.43 7.58
N THR A 25 11.07 -23.66 7.67
CA THR A 25 9.66 -24.00 7.39
C THR A 25 8.76 -23.89 8.62
N ILE A 26 8.98 -22.89 9.48
CA ILE A 26 7.83 -22.31 10.20
C ILE A 26 7.02 -21.60 9.13
N SER A 27 6.12 -22.37 8.52
CA SER A 27 5.13 -21.89 7.57
C SER A 27 4.46 -20.63 8.11
N THR A 28 4.38 -19.62 7.26
CA THR A 28 3.56 -18.42 7.45
C THR A 28 2.12 -18.74 7.85
N ASP A 29 1.63 -19.96 7.58
CA ASP A 29 0.27 -20.40 7.92
C ASP A 29 0.07 -20.58 9.44
N ALA A 30 1.12 -20.82 10.22
CA ALA A 30 1.00 -21.02 11.66
C ALA A 30 0.70 -19.72 12.43
N PHE A 31 0.91 -18.54 11.82
CA PHE A 31 0.61 -17.24 12.43
C PHE A 31 -0.84 -16.77 12.21
N PHE A 32 -1.66 -17.50 11.44
CA PHE A 32 -3.00 -17.03 11.02
C PHE A 32 -4.19 -17.87 11.51
N LYS A 33 -4.01 -18.79 12.47
CA LYS A 33 -5.17 -19.29 13.25
C LYS A 33 -5.60 -18.21 14.25
N GLU A 34 -6.13 -17.10 13.74
CA GLU A 34 -6.79 -16.07 14.53
C GLU A 34 -8.16 -16.58 14.96
N ASP A 35 -8.52 -16.37 16.23
CA ASP A 35 -9.91 -16.42 16.68
C ASP A 35 -10.66 -15.34 15.90
N THR A 36 -11.32 -15.74 14.81
CA THR A 36 -12.15 -14.83 14.04
C THR A 36 -13.23 -14.31 14.99
N PRO A 37 -13.31 -12.99 15.24
CA PRO A 37 -14.38 -12.45 16.07
C PRO A 37 -15.72 -12.89 15.49
N PRO A 38 -16.78 -13.04 16.30
CA PRO A 38 -18.09 -13.40 15.78
C PRO A 38 -18.45 -12.44 14.65
N ILE A 39 -18.47 -12.96 13.42
CA ILE A 39 -18.79 -12.19 12.23
C ILE A 39 -20.29 -11.99 12.27
N TYR A 40 -20.73 -10.76 12.50
CA TYR A 40 -22.15 -10.44 12.49
C TYR A 40 -22.67 -10.46 11.05
N GLU A 41 -21.90 -9.89 10.11
CA GLU A 41 -22.31 -9.75 8.72
C GLU A 41 -21.14 -9.35 7.81
N GLN A 42 -21.12 -9.79 6.56
CA GLN A 42 -20.22 -9.25 5.53
C GLN A 42 -20.82 -8.04 4.83
N ALA A 43 -19.99 -7.07 4.48
CA ALA A 43 -20.39 -5.89 3.72
C ALA A 43 -19.36 -5.54 2.65
N VAL A 44 -19.78 -4.71 1.69
CA VAL A 44 -18.94 -4.16 0.64
C VAL A 44 -18.89 -2.64 0.75
N ILE A 45 -17.73 -2.05 0.48
CA ILE A 45 -17.58 -0.60 0.37
C ILE A 45 -18.26 -0.14 -0.93
N LYS A 46 -19.26 0.73 -0.79
CA LYS A 46 -20.07 1.20 -1.92
C LYS A 46 -19.64 2.54 -2.50
N GLU A 47 -18.97 3.37 -1.70
CA GLU A 47 -18.43 4.66 -2.14
C GLU A 47 -17.14 4.45 -2.93
N THR A 48 -16.76 5.43 -3.76
CA THR A 48 -15.46 5.39 -4.46
C THR A 48 -14.29 5.36 -3.47
N ILE A 49 -14.42 6.09 -2.35
CA ILE A 49 -13.48 6.16 -1.24
C ILE A 49 -14.26 6.22 0.08
N ALA A 50 -13.92 5.36 1.02
CA ALA A 50 -14.45 5.38 2.39
C ALA A 50 -13.32 5.64 3.40
N GLU A 51 -13.38 6.77 4.12
CA GLU A 51 -12.43 7.05 5.20
C GLU A 51 -12.67 6.14 6.41
N MET A 52 -11.57 5.68 7.00
CA MET A 52 -11.57 4.76 8.12
C MET A 52 -10.66 5.28 9.24
N SER A 53 -11.03 4.98 10.49
CA SER A 53 -10.29 5.38 11.70
C SER A 53 -10.01 4.18 12.59
N THR A 54 -8.90 4.19 13.32
CA THR A 54 -8.64 3.18 14.38
C THR A 54 -9.41 3.49 15.67
N THR A 55 -9.91 4.72 15.82
CA THR A 55 -10.63 5.22 16.98
C THR A 55 -12.05 5.68 16.63
N PHE A 56 -12.96 5.56 17.59
CA PHE A 56 -14.31 6.11 17.49
C PHE A 56 -14.36 7.52 18.15
N PRO A 57 -15.08 8.50 17.57
CA PRO A 57 -15.82 8.43 16.31
C PRO A 57 -14.91 8.68 15.08
N VAL A 58 -15.32 8.14 13.93
CA VAL A 58 -14.86 8.56 12.61
C VAL A 58 -15.29 10.01 12.40
N LEU A 59 -14.31 10.88 12.22
CA LEU A 59 -14.56 12.28 11.91
C LEU A 59 -14.81 12.41 10.42
N ASN A 60 -15.93 13.03 10.06
CA ASN A 60 -16.13 13.57 8.71
C ASN A 60 -15.17 14.74 8.49
N ASN A 61 -14.75 14.93 7.24
CA ASN A 61 -14.00 16.11 6.81
C ASN A 61 -12.64 16.31 7.49
N GLN A 62 -11.83 15.25 7.51
CA GLN A 62 -10.53 15.31 8.13
C GLN A 62 -9.53 16.13 7.29
N PRO A 63 -8.58 16.83 7.91
CA PRO A 63 -7.54 17.54 7.17
C PRO A 63 -6.72 16.57 6.31
N ILE A 64 -5.97 17.13 5.35
CA ILE A 64 -5.09 16.33 4.50
C ILE A 64 -3.95 15.72 5.30
N SER A 65 -3.34 16.50 6.18
CA SER A 65 -2.26 16.04 7.04
C SER A 65 -2.21 16.81 8.35
N PRO A 66 -1.92 16.14 9.48
CA PRO A 66 -1.67 16.81 10.74
C PRO A 66 -0.35 17.60 10.70
N GLN A 67 -0.27 18.67 11.51
CA GLN A 67 1.00 19.33 11.84
C GLN A 67 1.07 19.52 13.37
N GLU A 68 0.03 20.10 13.95
CA GLU A 68 -0.10 20.33 15.40
C GLU A 68 -1.33 19.63 15.98
N LYS A 69 -2.36 19.41 15.17
CA LYS A 69 -3.58 18.67 15.56
C LYS A 69 -3.54 17.24 15.04
N SER A 70 -4.21 16.32 15.73
CA SER A 70 -4.34 14.92 15.30
C SER A 70 -5.23 14.77 14.06
N CYS A 71 -4.85 13.86 13.17
CA CYS A 71 -5.70 13.33 12.11
C CYS A 71 -6.07 11.89 12.49
N SER A 72 -7.36 11.54 12.53
CA SER A 72 -7.79 10.19 12.92
C SER A 72 -7.85 9.21 11.74
N ARG A 73 -7.67 9.69 10.51
CA ARG A 73 -7.66 8.89 9.29
C ARG A 73 -6.54 7.86 9.41
N ALA A 74 -6.97 6.62 9.45
CA ALA A 74 -6.11 5.47 9.56
C ALA A 74 -5.95 4.75 8.23
N HIS A 75 -6.98 4.75 7.39
CA HIS A 75 -6.99 4.08 6.09
C HIS A 75 -8.09 4.67 5.19
N GLN A 76 -8.05 4.32 3.90
CA GLN A 76 -9.13 4.58 2.95
C GLN A 76 -9.45 3.29 2.19
N GLY A 77 -10.64 2.75 2.39
CA GLY A 77 -11.10 1.64 1.57
C GLY A 77 -11.70 2.13 0.26
N LEU A 78 -11.60 1.32 -0.78
CA LEU A 78 -12.06 1.60 -2.13
C LEU A 78 -13.36 0.84 -2.43
N TYR A 79 -14.08 1.35 -3.43
CA TYR A 79 -15.22 0.67 -4.02
C TYR A 79 -14.96 -0.82 -4.27
N ASN A 80 -15.96 -1.65 -3.97
CA ASN A 80 -15.93 -3.11 -4.07
C ASN A 80 -15.00 -3.86 -3.10
N GLU A 81 -14.32 -3.20 -2.17
CA GLU A 81 -13.56 -3.93 -1.15
C GLU A 81 -14.50 -4.54 -0.08
N LEU A 82 -14.26 -5.80 0.25
CA LEU A 82 -15.04 -6.57 1.21
C LEU A 82 -14.53 -6.38 2.64
N VAL A 83 -15.46 -6.27 3.59
CA VAL A 83 -15.18 -6.10 5.01
C VAL A 83 -16.14 -6.95 5.85
N ASN A 84 -15.72 -7.35 7.05
CA ASN A 84 -16.61 -8.02 8.00
C ASN A 84 -17.07 -7.02 9.07
N CYS A 85 -18.37 -6.92 9.31
CA CYS A 85 -18.96 -6.07 10.33
C CYS A 85 -18.85 -6.73 11.71
N LEU A 86 -18.38 -5.95 12.69
CA LEU A 86 -18.10 -6.44 14.05
C LEU A 86 -18.96 -5.79 15.13
N GLU A 87 -19.23 -4.49 15.03
CA GLU A 87 -19.90 -3.75 16.09
C GLU A 87 -20.55 -2.50 15.50
N GLU A 88 -21.80 -2.23 15.86
CA GLU A 88 -22.49 -1.02 15.44
C GLU A 88 -22.62 -0.02 16.58
N LYS A 89 -22.34 1.25 16.30
CA LYS A 89 -22.53 2.35 17.24
C LYS A 89 -23.03 3.59 16.52
N GLY A 90 -24.33 3.87 16.64
CA GLY A 90 -24.98 4.99 15.95
C GLY A 90 -24.93 4.84 14.44
N ASP A 91 -24.40 5.85 13.76
CA ASP A 91 -24.20 5.92 12.31
C ASP A 91 -22.88 5.28 11.83
N GLN A 92 -22.13 4.66 12.74
CA GLN A 92 -20.84 4.05 12.49
C GLN A 92 -20.83 2.57 12.79
N ILE A 93 -19.89 1.89 12.15
CA ILE A 93 -19.70 0.46 12.27
C ILE A 93 -18.22 0.15 12.33
N LYS A 94 -17.85 -0.70 13.28
CA LYS A 94 -16.53 -1.29 13.38
C LYS A 94 -16.47 -2.46 12.42
N ILE A 95 -15.45 -2.46 11.58
CA ILE A 95 -15.20 -3.47 10.56
C ILE A 95 -13.87 -4.15 10.80
N PHE A 96 -13.74 -5.39 10.32
CA PHE A 96 -12.49 -6.11 10.15
C PHE A 96 -12.13 -6.12 8.67
N TYR A 97 -10.88 -5.75 8.36
CA TYR A 97 -10.38 -5.60 7.00
C TYR A 97 -9.29 -6.66 6.73
N ASN A 98 -9.65 -7.70 5.98
CA ASN A 98 -8.84 -8.93 5.84
C ASN A 98 -7.41 -8.68 5.38
N ASN A 99 -7.20 -7.73 4.45
CA ASN A 99 -5.92 -7.52 3.77
C ASN A 99 -5.18 -6.27 4.28
N VAL A 100 -5.51 -5.74 5.46
CA VAL A 100 -4.85 -4.56 6.05
C VAL A 100 -4.48 -4.81 7.51
N ILE A 101 -3.18 -4.81 7.81
CA ILE A 101 -2.60 -4.92 9.15
C ILE A 101 -2.03 -3.56 9.54
N TYR A 102 -2.75 -2.85 10.42
CA TYR A 102 -2.33 -1.53 10.91
C TYR A 102 -1.24 -1.63 11.99
N GLY A 103 -1.31 -2.65 12.84
CA GLY A 103 -0.39 -2.84 13.95
C GLY A 103 -0.49 -4.23 14.57
N PHE A 104 0.14 -4.42 15.72
CA PHE A 104 0.06 -5.64 16.51
C PHE A 104 -0.20 -5.26 17.98
N SER A 105 -1.08 -5.99 18.66
CA SER A 105 -1.29 -5.81 20.11
C SER A 105 0.02 -6.13 20.85
N PRO A 106 0.48 -5.25 21.76
CA PRO A 106 1.69 -5.51 22.55
C PRO A 106 1.61 -6.80 23.36
N GLU A 107 0.44 -7.13 23.91
CA GLU A 107 0.19 -8.23 24.82
C GLU A 107 -0.05 -9.54 24.06
N SER A 108 -1.01 -9.56 23.12
CA SER A 108 -1.43 -10.79 22.45
C SER A 108 -0.62 -11.10 21.20
N LYS A 109 0.16 -10.13 20.69
CA LYS A 109 0.82 -10.17 19.37
C LYS A 109 -0.14 -10.38 18.18
N LYS A 110 -1.46 -10.36 18.41
CA LYS A 110 -2.46 -10.46 17.34
C LYS A 110 -2.44 -9.20 16.47
N ALA A 111 -2.69 -9.38 15.18
CA ALA A 111 -2.71 -8.27 14.23
C ALA A 111 -3.93 -7.38 14.46
N PHE A 112 -3.72 -6.07 14.44
CA PHE A 112 -4.78 -5.07 14.50
C PHE A 112 -5.26 -4.75 13.07
N LYS A 113 -6.44 -5.30 12.73
CA LYS A 113 -7.07 -5.23 11.40
C LYS A 113 -8.45 -4.58 11.42
N THR A 114 -8.79 -3.89 12.51
CA THR A 114 -10.14 -3.34 12.71
C THR A 114 -10.15 -1.83 12.58
N PHE A 115 -11.20 -1.31 11.97
CA PHE A 115 -11.40 0.12 11.75
C PHE A 115 -12.85 0.50 11.99
N TRP A 116 -13.10 1.76 12.31
CA TRP A 116 -14.43 2.36 12.27
C TRP A 116 -14.64 3.03 10.92
N VAL A 117 -15.86 2.89 10.37
CA VAL A 117 -16.32 3.53 9.13
C VAL A 117 -17.77 4.00 9.32
N LEU A 118 -18.22 4.98 8.53
CA LEU A 118 -19.62 5.38 8.51
C LEU A 118 -20.46 4.33 7.78
N LYS A 119 -21.61 3.95 8.36
CA LYS A 119 -22.54 2.97 7.80
C LYS A 119 -22.98 3.31 6.38
N LYS A 120 -23.16 4.61 6.09
CA LYS A 120 -23.56 5.09 4.76
C LYS A 120 -22.55 4.74 3.65
N HIS A 121 -21.29 4.39 3.98
CA HIS A 121 -20.26 4.07 3.00
C HIS A 121 -20.21 2.58 2.61
N ILE A 122 -20.96 1.73 3.31
CA ILE A 122 -20.95 0.28 3.07
C ILE A 122 -22.37 -0.23 2.81
N VAL A 123 -22.47 -1.37 2.13
CA VAL A 123 -23.73 -2.09 1.93
C VAL A 123 -23.54 -3.53 2.44
N PRO A 124 -24.37 -3.98 3.40
CA PRO A 124 -24.34 -5.37 3.81
C PRO A 124 -24.70 -6.33 2.66
N LEU A 125 -23.95 -7.41 2.50
CA LEU A 125 -24.09 -8.32 1.35
C LEU A 125 -25.47 -8.98 1.28
N LYS A 126 -26.14 -9.20 2.43
CA LYS A 126 -27.49 -9.81 2.46
C LYS A 126 -28.56 -8.94 1.77
N LEU A 127 -28.27 -7.65 1.57
CA LEU A 127 -29.17 -6.72 0.88
C LEU A 127 -28.97 -6.75 -0.65
N LEU A 128 -27.95 -7.45 -1.14
CA LEU A 128 -27.64 -7.56 -2.56
C LEU A 128 -28.27 -8.84 -3.13
N SER A 129 -28.78 -8.75 -4.36
CA SER A 129 -29.18 -9.95 -5.10
C SER A 129 -27.94 -10.75 -5.52
N GLU A 130 -28.12 -12.02 -5.86
CA GLU A 130 -27.03 -12.89 -6.32
C GLU A 130 -26.27 -12.30 -7.52
N ASP A 131 -26.99 -11.67 -8.44
CA ASP A 131 -26.39 -11.06 -9.63
C ASP A 131 -25.53 -9.83 -9.33
N LEU A 132 -25.87 -9.06 -8.29
CA LEU A 132 -25.09 -7.93 -7.80
C LEU A 132 -23.85 -8.42 -7.04
N MET A 133 -24.00 -9.47 -6.21
CA MET A 133 -22.87 -10.09 -5.49
C MET A 133 -21.79 -10.58 -6.45
N LYS A 134 -22.16 -11.15 -7.61
CA LYS A 134 -21.24 -11.57 -8.68
C LYS A 134 -20.45 -10.43 -9.34
N THR A 135 -20.65 -9.18 -8.95
CA THR A 135 -19.87 -8.03 -9.46
C THR A 135 -18.74 -7.61 -8.52
N ILE A 136 -18.68 -8.20 -7.31
CA ILE A 136 -17.70 -7.88 -6.29
C ILE A 136 -16.50 -8.83 -6.48
N PRO A 137 -15.31 -8.31 -6.83
CA PRO A 137 -14.14 -9.16 -7.02
C PRO A 137 -13.71 -9.85 -5.72
N SER A 138 -13.23 -11.09 -5.84
CA SER A 138 -12.55 -11.83 -4.77
C SER A 138 -11.43 -10.97 -4.21
N PHE A 139 -11.30 -10.93 -2.89
CA PHE A 139 -10.21 -10.19 -2.25
C PHE A 139 -8.83 -10.79 -2.54
N HIS A 140 -8.78 -12.04 -3.01
CA HIS A 140 -7.55 -12.69 -3.46
C HIS A 140 -7.23 -12.30 -4.92
N TYR A 141 -5.94 -12.08 -5.19
CA TYR A 141 -5.46 -11.62 -6.47
C TYR A 141 -5.54 -12.73 -7.54
N ALA A 142 -6.10 -12.40 -8.71
CA ALA A 142 -6.17 -13.29 -9.88
C ALA A 142 -6.81 -14.68 -9.62
N GLU A 143 -7.72 -14.78 -8.65
CA GLU A 143 -8.57 -15.98 -8.47
C GLU A 143 -9.72 -16.05 -9.49
N GLU A 144 -10.15 -14.88 -9.95
CA GLU A 144 -11.19 -14.74 -10.96
C GLU A 144 -10.84 -13.59 -11.92
N PRO A 145 -11.47 -13.54 -13.11
CA PRO A 145 -11.23 -12.47 -14.07
C PRO A 145 -11.51 -11.09 -13.46
N THR A 146 -10.45 -10.34 -13.17
CA THR A 146 -10.51 -9.04 -12.51
C THR A 146 -9.67 -8.04 -13.28
N VAL A 147 -10.18 -6.82 -13.41
CA VAL A 147 -9.44 -5.66 -13.92
C VAL A 147 -9.24 -4.68 -12.78
N VAL A 148 -8.02 -4.17 -12.64
CA VAL A 148 -7.62 -3.22 -11.61
C VAL A 148 -7.09 -1.93 -12.22
N LEU A 149 -7.51 -0.79 -11.68
CA LEU A 149 -7.07 0.52 -12.16
C LEU A 149 -5.59 0.78 -11.81
N ILE A 150 -4.81 1.16 -12.81
CA ILE A 150 -3.45 1.72 -12.66
C ILE A 150 -3.42 3.23 -12.86
N TYR A 151 -4.53 3.82 -13.32
CA TYR A 151 -4.75 5.27 -13.38
C TYR A 151 -6.21 5.58 -13.06
N PRO A 152 -6.54 6.76 -12.49
CA PRO A 152 -7.93 7.09 -12.17
C PRO A 152 -8.88 7.01 -13.36
N TRP A 153 -10.14 6.67 -13.09
CA TRP A 153 -11.17 6.58 -14.12
C TRP A 153 -12.56 6.80 -13.53
N LYS A 154 -13.35 7.75 -14.06
CA LYS A 154 -14.71 8.10 -13.58
C LYS A 154 -14.80 8.25 -12.05
N ASN A 155 -13.86 8.99 -11.44
CA ASN A 155 -13.74 9.19 -9.98
C ASN A 155 -13.40 7.94 -9.16
N PHE A 156 -13.14 6.80 -9.79
CA PHE A 156 -12.59 5.64 -9.11
C PHE A 156 -11.08 5.77 -8.94
N SER A 157 -10.62 5.36 -7.76
CA SER A 157 -9.22 5.45 -7.38
C SER A 157 -8.36 4.42 -8.10
N VAL A 158 -7.09 4.74 -8.32
CA VAL A 158 -6.05 3.72 -8.58
C VAL A 158 -6.15 2.59 -7.54
N GLY A 159 -6.09 1.35 -8.02
CA GLY A 159 -6.28 0.13 -7.24
C GLY A 159 -7.74 -0.31 -7.04
N THR A 160 -8.73 0.41 -7.57
CA THR A 160 -10.12 -0.09 -7.61
C THR A 160 -10.21 -1.30 -8.53
N ARG A 161 -10.92 -2.33 -8.09
CA ARG A 161 -11.04 -3.63 -8.78
C ARG A 161 -12.46 -3.84 -9.29
N PHE A 162 -12.58 -4.43 -10.48
CA PHE A 162 -13.86 -4.71 -11.12
C PHE A 162 -13.89 -6.11 -11.73
N GLN A 163 -15.07 -6.72 -11.73
CA GLN A 163 -15.30 -7.99 -12.43
C GLN A 163 -15.08 -7.79 -13.93
N HIS A 164 -14.17 -8.57 -14.50
CA HIS A 164 -13.79 -8.51 -15.92
C HIS A 164 -14.66 -9.44 -16.76
N LEU A 165 -15.13 -8.95 -17.90
CA LEU A 165 -15.87 -9.72 -18.90
C LEU A 165 -15.07 -9.84 -20.20
N SER A 166 -13.93 -10.54 -20.15
CA SER A 166 -12.93 -10.62 -21.21
C SER A 166 -13.47 -10.93 -22.61
N ARG A 167 -14.52 -11.76 -22.73
CA ARG A 167 -15.15 -12.11 -24.01
C ARG A 167 -15.76 -10.93 -24.77
N TYR A 168 -15.96 -9.79 -24.11
CA TYR A 168 -16.51 -8.58 -24.71
C TYR A 168 -15.47 -7.46 -24.86
N ASP A 169 -14.21 -7.70 -24.50
CA ASP A 169 -13.16 -6.71 -24.61
C ASP A 169 -13.03 -6.19 -26.05
N THR A 170 -12.72 -4.90 -26.16
CA THR A 170 -12.39 -4.29 -27.45
C THR A 170 -10.88 -4.24 -27.62
N LYS A 171 -10.42 -3.75 -28.78
CA LYS A 171 -9.00 -3.50 -29.00
C LYS A 171 -8.40 -2.61 -27.90
N ASN A 172 -9.12 -1.56 -27.49
CA ASN A 172 -8.60 -0.48 -26.64
C ASN A 172 -9.21 -0.43 -25.23
N SER A 173 -10.14 -1.34 -24.90
CA SER A 173 -10.84 -1.28 -23.62
C SER A 173 -11.12 -2.65 -23.05
N PHE A 174 -11.09 -2.74 -21.72
CA PHE A 174 -11.66 -3.83 -20.96
C PHE A 174 -13.15 -3.60 -20.75
N VAL A 175 -13.97 -4.65 -20.90
CA VAL A 175 -15.38 -4.61 -20.47
C VAL A 175 -15.47 -5.08 -19.03
N ILE A 176 -16.07 -4.26 -18.17
CA ILE A 176 -16.31 -4.60 -16.78
C ILE A 176 -17.80 -4.69 -16.46
N LYS A 177 -18.12 -5.40 -15.39
CA LYS A 177 -19.43 -5.42 -14.75
C LYS A 177 -19.29 -4.89 -13.32
N ARG A 178 -20.17 -3.99 -12.90
CA ARG A 178 -20.18 -3.42 -11.54
C ARG A 178 -21.60 -3.14 -11.06
N THR A 179 -21.76 -2.90 -9.76
CA THR A 179 -23.05 -2.54 -9.15
C THR A 179 -23.13 -1.04 -8.90
N ASN A 180 -24.19 -0.37 -9.37
CA ASN A 180 -24.57 0.93 -8.83
C ASN A 180 -25.35 0.67 -7.53
N TYR A 181 -24.69 0.84 -6.39
CA TYR A 181 -25.26 0.55 -5.07
C TYR A 181 -26.37 1.52 -4.65
N ASP A 182 -26.48 2.70 -5.27
CA ASP A 182 -27.55 3.64 -4.95
C ASP A 182 -28.86 3.28 -5.67
N THR A 183 -28.75 2.68 -6.86
CA THR A 183 -29.92 2.24 -7.65
C THR A 183 -30.15 0.73 -7.65
N ASN A 184 -29.27 -0.03 -6.98
CA ASN A 184 -29.22 -1.50 -7.03
C ASN A 184 -29.23 -2.07 -8.46
N ALA A 185 -28.58 -1.37 -9.39
CA ALA A 185 -28.57 -1.73 -10.80
C ALA A 185 -27.21 -2.30 -11.23
N LEU A 186 -27.25 -3.26 -12.15
CA LEU A 186 -26.06 -3.71 -12.87
C LEU A 186 -25.64 -2.66 -13.90
N VAL A 187 -24.35 -2.35 -13.91
CA VAL A 187 -23.74 -1.44 -14.88
C VAL A 187 -22.61 -2.15 -15.61
N TYR A 188 -22.61 -1.99 -16.92
CA TYR A 188 -21.53 -2.43 -17.81
C TYR A 188 -20.79 -1.20 -18.31
N ASP A 189 -19.48 -1.21 -18.20
CA ASP A 189 -18.65 -0.07 -18.55
C ASP A 189 -17.41 -0.52 -19.34
N LEU A 190 -16.84 0.42 -20.10
CA LEU A 190 -15.58 0.26 -20.81
C LEU A 190 -14.48 1.04 -20.10
N ILE A 191 -13.44 0.33 -19.64
CA ILE A 191 -12.23 0.96 -19.09
C ILE A 191 -11.15 0.95 -20.17
N PRO A 192 -10.56 2.11 -20.55
CA PRO A 192 -9.42 2.16 -21.44
C PRO A 192 -8.27 1.27 -20.92
N LYS A 193 -7.67 0.46 -21.79
CA LYS A 193 -6.56 -0.45 -21.42
C LYS A 193 -5.32 0.29 -20.89
N GLU A 194 -5.17 1.57 -21.20
CA GLU A 194 -4.11 2.41 -20.63
C GLU A 194 -4.39 2.81 -19.17
N ASN A 195 -5.62 2.71 -18.67
CA ASN A 195 -5.99 3.07 -17.28
C ASN A 195 -6.02 1.86 -16.34
N ALA A 196 -5.92 0.64 -16.85
CA ALA A 196 -6.10 -0.56 -16.06
C ALA A 196 -5.27 -1.73 -16.57
N ILE A 197 -5.15 -2.76 -15.75
CA ILE A 197 -4.56 -4.04 -16.13
C ILE A 197 -5.48 -5.18 -15.72
N GLN A 198 -5.34 -6.32 -16.38
CA GLN A 198 -5.95 -7.56 -15.92
C GLN A 198 -5.06 -8.19 -14.84
N GLU A 199 -5.67 -8.68 -13.77
CA GLU A 199 -4.96 -9.45 -12.76
C GLU A 199 -4.60 -10.83 -13.30
N LEU A 200 -3.32 -11.15 -13.29
CA LEU A 200 -2.79 -12.43 -13.76
C LEU A 200 -1.84 -12.98 -12.71
N LYS A 201 -2.01 -14.27 -12.36
CA LYS A 201 -1.08 -14.97 -11.47
C LYS A 201 0.33 -14.91 -12.06
N GLN A 202 1.29 -14.52 -11.23
CA GLN A 202 2.67 -14.30 -11.64
C GLN A 202 3.63 -14.69 -10.52
N ASN A 203 4.86 -15.03 -10.89
CA ASN A 203 5.92 -15.30 -9.93
C ASN A 203 6.43 -13.98 -9.30
N SER A 204 7.22 -14.09 -8.23
CA SER A 204 7.73 -12.94 -7.47
C SER A 204 8.54 -11.95 -8.33
N GLU A 205 9.29 -12.44 -9.32
CA GLU A 205 10.11 -11.60 -10.21
C GLU A 205 9.23 -10.75 -11.13
N SER A 206 8.24 -11.37 -11.78
CA SER A 206 7.27 -10.67 -12.62
C SER A 206 6.42 -9.69 -11.83
N ALA A 207 6.00 -10.06 -10.61
CA ALA A 207 5.28 -9.18 -9.71
C ALA A 207 6.11 -7.95 -9.32
N ARG A 208 7.40 -8.13 -9.00
CA ARG A 208 8.35 -7.04 -8.72
C ARG A 208 8.50 -6.12 -9.94
N LYS A 209 8.70 -6.68 -11.13
CA LYS A 209 8.80 -5.90 -12.38
C LYS A 209 7.52 -5.09 -12.65
N LEU A 210 6.36 -5.69 -12.43
CA LEU A 210 5.08 -5.00 -12.58
C LEU A 210 4.92 -3.88 -11.54
N PHE A 211 5.31 -4.12 -10.28
CA PHE A 211 5.32 -3.10 -9.22
C PHE A 211 6.15 -1.87 -9.62
N VAL A 212 7.40 -2.09 -10.04
CA VAL A 212 8.30 -1.01 -10.48
C VAL A 212 7.74 -0.28 -11.71
N LYS A 213 7.13 -1.02 -12.64
CA LYS A 213 6.48 -0.42 -13.81
C LYS A 213 5.30 0.48 -13.41
N ILE A 214 4.39 -0.01 -12.58
CA ILE A 214 3.19 0.73 -12.17
C ILE A 214 3.56 2.07 -11.51
N ILE A 215 4.50 2.06 -10.56
CA ILE A 215 4.87 3.29 -9.83
C ILE A 215 5.51 4.33 -10.74
N ASN A 216 6.35 3.89 -11.70
CA ASN A 216 7.02 4.79 -12.63
C ASN A 216 6.02 5.34 -13.66
N ASP A 217 5.23 4.47 -14.29
CA ASP A 217 4.20 4.87 -15.25
C ASP A 217 3.19 5.85 -14.64
N LEU A 218 2.78 5.61 -13.38
CA LEU A 218 1.82 6.47 -12.69
C LEU A 218 2.38 7.89 -12.49
N ILE A 219 3.64 8.02 -12.06
CA ILE A 219 4.29 9.33 -11.90
C ILE A 219 4.47 10.02 -13.25
N ASP A 220 4.95 9.28 -14.26
CA ASP A 220 5.19 9.82 -15.59
C ASP A 220 3.88 10.32 -16.22
N ARG A 221 2.78 9.57 -16.06
CA ARG A 221 1.46 9.97 -16.56
C ARG A 221 0.87 11.18 -15.83
N VAL A 222 1.11 11.29 -14.53
CA VAL A 222 0.72 12.49 -13.77
C VAL A 222 1.49 13.72 -14.25
N ALA A 223 2.81 13.59 -14.47
CA ALA A 223 3.63 14.67 -15.02
C ALA A 223 3.19 15.09 -16.45
N GLN A 224 2.70 14.15 -17.26
CA GLN A 224 2.13 14.44 -18.58
C GLN A 224 0.80 15.20 -18.52
N SER A 225 0.08 15.12 -17.39
CA SER A 225 -1.21 15.83 -17.21
C SER A 225 -1.02 17.33 -16.96
N GLY A 226 0.21 17.78 -16.66
CA GLY A 226 0.56 19.18 -16.51
C GLY A 226 1.92 19.36 -15.82
N LYS A 227 2.62 20.46 -16.14
CA LYS A 227 4.01 20.72 -15.69
C LYS A 227 4.20 20.64 -14.17
N ASP A 228 3.17 21.02 -13.42
CA ASP A 228 3.20 21.07 -11.95
C ASP A 228 2.13 20.15 -11.34
N MET A 229 1.77 19.06 -12.03
CA MET A 229 0.78 18.10 -11.52
C MET A 229 1.44 17.02 -10.66
N VAL A 230 0.84 16.71 -9.51
CA VAL A 230 1.33 15.74 -8.53
C VAL A 230 0.23 14.85 -7.99
N ILE A 231 0.64 13.70 -7.48
CA ILE A 231 -0.19 12.89 -6.58
C ILE A 231 0.01 13.47 -5.17
N PRO A 232 -1.06 13.87 -4.45
CA PRO A 232 -0.90 14.58 -3.20
C PRO A 232 -0.57 13.62 -2.06
N TYR A 233 0.23 14.08 -1.10
CA TYR A 233 0.39 13.38 0.17
C TYR A 233 -0.88 13.57 1.01
N VAL A 234 -1.45 12.48 1.54
CA VAL A 234 -2.59 12.51 2.46
C VAL A 234 -2.28 11.57 3.62
N TRP A 235 -2.30 12.07 4.85
CA TRP A 235 -2.08 11.26 6.04
C TRP A 235 -3.16 10.19 6.18
N GLY A 236 -2.77 8.93 6.27
CA GLY A 236 -3.70 7.79 6.27
C GLY A 236 -4.40 7.57 4.91
N GLY A 237 -3.97 8.26 3.85
CA GLY A 237 -4.56 8.17 2.52
C GLY A 237 -4.11 6.92 1.78
N SER A 238 -5.04 6.26 1.09
CA SER A 238 -4.83 5.03 0.29
C SER A 238 -5.51 5.11 -1.07
N SER A 239 -5.73 6.31 -1.59
CA SER A 239 -6.52 6.53 -2.81
C SER A 239 -5.94 7.63 -3.69
N PHE A 240 -6.21 7.59 -4.99
CA PHE A 240 -5.84 8.63 -5.93
C PHE A 240 -6.85 8.66 -7.07
N VAL A 241 -7.60 9.76 -7.19
CA VAL A 241 -8.67 9.93 -8.20
C VAL A 241 -8.38 10.99 -9.26
N GLU A 242 -7.48 11.92 -8.98
CA GLU A 242 -7.05 12.97 -9.93
C GLU A 242 -5.76 13.64 -9.43
N PRO A 243 -4.92 14.18 -10.33
CA PRO A 243 -3.72 14.94 -9.97
C PRO A 243 -4.04 16.34 -9.44
N TYR A 244 -3.05 16.94 -8.75
CA TYR A 244 -3.14 18.28 -8.16
C TYR A 244 -2.02 19.18 -8.61
N ALA A 245 -2.27 20.48 -8.69
CA ALA A 245 -1.19 21.45 -8.76
C ALA A 245 -0.28 21.33 -7.52
N GLU A 246 1.03 21.27 -7.74
CA GLU A 246 2.04 21.05 -6.70
C GLU A 246 1.93 22.12 -5.61
N SER A 247 1.80 23.38 -6.02
CA SER A 247 1.72 24.56 -5.15
C SER A 247 0.40 24.73 -4.40
N ALA A 248 -0.63 23.95 -4.72
CA ALA A 248 -1.99 24.15 -4.21
C ALA A 248 -2.19 23.63 -2.77
N PHE A 249 -1.24 23.82 -1.86
CA PHE A 249 -1.39 23.48 -0.44
C PHE A 249 -1.06 24.64 0.49
N PHE A 250 -1.76 24.73 1.61
CA PHE A 250 -1.57 25.79 2.61
C PHE A 250 -1.81 25.27 4.02
N LYS A 251 -1.27 25.98 5.01
CA LYS A 251 -1.47 25.68 6.43
C LYS A 251 -2.64 26.50 6.96
N LYS A 252 -3.58 25.85 7.64
CA LYS A 252 -4.69 26.49 8.35
C LYS A 252 -4.98 25.73 9.65
N ASP A 253 -5.13 26.46 10.75
CA ASP A 253 -5.51 25.93 12.06
C ASP A 253 -4.67 24.74 12.57
N GLY A 254 -3.35 24.77 12.32
CA GLY A 254 -2.42 23.71 12.73
C GLY A 254 -2.46 22.44 11.86
N THR A 255 -3.02 22.53 10.66
CA THR A 255 -3.21 21.40 9.71
C THR A 255 -2.96 21.84 8.27
N TRP A 256 -2.68 20.87 7.39
CA TRP A 256 -2.47 21.11 5.96
C TRP A 256 -3.74 20.86 5.15
N HIS A 257 -3.96 21.73 4.16
CA HIS A 257 -5.12 21.75 3.26
C HIS A 257 -4.67 21.95 1.81
N ARG A 258 -5.55 21.65 0.85
CA ARG A 258 -5.38 21.93 -0.58
C ARG A 258 -6.61 22.65 -1.12
N GLU A 259 -6.41 23.59 -2.02
CA GLU A 259 -7.48 24.38 -2.61
C GLU A 259 -8.39 23.53 -3.53
N GLY A 260 -9.65 23.94 -3.64
CA GLY A 260 -10.58 23.38 -4.64
C GLY A 260 -11.14 21.98 -4.38
N LYS A 261 -10.94 21.40 -3.19
CA LYS A 261 -11.40 20.04 -2.89
C LYS A 261 -12.50 19.93 -1.83
N ASN A 262 -13.38 18.96 -2.09
CA ASN A 262 -14.32 18.42 -1.14
C ASN A 262 -13.80 17.07 -0.59
N ASN A 263 -14.23 16.73 0.61
CA ASN A 263 -13.92 15.44 1.23
C ASN A 263 -14.66 14.28 0.53
N PRO A 264 -14.10 13.05 0.55
CA PRO A 264 -12.83 12.69 1.17
C PRO A 264 -11.60 13.13 0.35
N TYR A 265 -10.52 13.53 1.02
CA TYR A 265 -9.26 13.84 0.33
C TYR A 265 -8.61 12.57 -0.22
N SER A 266 -8.44 12.47 -1.54
CA SER A 266 -7.64 11.41 -2.16
C SER A 266 -6.16 11.79 -2.21
N GLY A 267 -5.30 10.85 -1.82
CA GLY A 267 -3.84 10.86 -1.94
C GLY A 267 -3.25 9.67 -1.19
N TYR A 268 -1.94 9.61 -1.11
CA TYR A 268 -1.24 8.53 -0.42
C TYR A 268 -0.40 9.03 0.76
N ASP A 269 -0.34 8.23 1.82
CA ASP A 269 0.82 8.27 2.72
C ASP A 269 1.93 7.33 2.22
N CYS A 270 3.11 7.39 2.84
CA CYS A 270 4.29 6.67 2.37
C CYS A 270 4.13 5.15 2.40
N ALA A 271 3.53 4.59 3.45
CA ALA A 271 3.35 3.16 3.58
C ALA A 271 2.20 2.65 2.69
N GLU A 272 1.14 3.44 2.55
CA GLU A 272 -0.02 3.13 1.71
C GLU A 272 0.31 3.14 0.24
N PHE A 273 1.16 4.06 -0.19
CA PHE A 273 1.63 4.05 -1.56
C PHE A 273 2.31 2.72 -1.89
N VAL A 274 3.24 2.26 -1.05
CA VAL A 274 3.90 0.95 -1.21
C VAL A 274 2.87 -0.17 -1.20
N MET A 275 2.01 -0.23 -0.18
CA MET A 275 1.01 -1.30 -0.04
C MET A 275 0.06 -1.36 -1.24
N LYS A 276 -0.50 -0.23 -1.67
CA LYS A 276 -1.48 -0.20 -2.76
C LYS A 276 -0.84 -0.64 -4.08
N MET A 277 0.36 -0.13 -4.39
CA MET A 277 1.05 -0.49 -5.64
C MET A 277 1.49 -1.96 -5.63
N ALA A 278 1.93 -2.47 -4.47
CA ALA A 278 2.26 -3.89 -4.30
C ALA A 278 1.04 -4.79 -4.53
N LYS A 279 -0.12 -4.44 -3.97
CA LYS A 279 -1.38 -5.17 -4.16
C LYS A 279 -1.84 -5.20 -5.62
N ILE A 280 -1.73 -4.08 -6.33
CA ILE A 280 -2.04 -4.02 -7.78
C ILE A 280 -1.11 -4.96 -8.56
N ALA A 281 0.15 -5.07 -8.14
CA ALA A 281 1.12 -5.97 -8.73
C ALA A 281 0.99 -7.43 -8.25
N GLY A 282 -0.03 -7.79 -7.45
CA GLY A 282 -0.21 -9.13 -6.92
C GLY A 282 0.82 -9.57 -5.88
N ILE A 283 1.51 -8.62 -5.25
CA ILE A 283 2.43 -8.88 -4.12
C ILE A 283 1.63 -8.83 -2.82
N ASP A 284 1.68 -9.90 -2.03
CA ASP A 284 1.06 -9.89 -0.70
C ASP A 284 1.82 -8.92 0.22
N PHE A 285 1.17 -7.80 0.52
CA PHE A 285 1.72 -6.70 1.29
C PHE A 285 0.62 -6.11 2.19
N PRO A 286 0.29 -6.74 3.33
CA PRO A 286 -0.81 -6.28 4.17
C PRO A 286 -0.39 -5.16 5.14
N TRP A 287 0.89 -4.81 5.24
CA TRP A 287 1.41 -3.91 6.26
C TRP A 287 1.13 -2.44 5.95
N LYS A 288 0.36 -1.80 6.81
CA LYS A 288 -0.19 -0.45 6.59
C LYS A 288 0.65 0.68 7.18
N THR A 289 1.48 0.40 8.18
CA THR A 289 2.35 1.41 8.82
C THR A 289 3.82 1.09 8.57
N THR A 290 4.66 2.12 8.52
CA THR A 290 6.11 1.96 8.32
C THR A 290 6.73 1.07 9.41
N THR A 291 6.24 1.13 10.65
CA THR A 291 6.63 0.22 11.74
C THR A 291 6.23 -1.23 11.45
N THR A 292 5.02 -1.48 10.96
CA THR A 292 4.64 -2.87 10.59
C THR A 292 5.47 -3.40 9.42
N ILE A 293 5.83 -2.55 8.46
CA ILE A 293 6.70 -2.95 7.34
C ILE A 293 8.08 -3.33 7.84
N GLU A 294 8.73 -2.48 8.64
CA GLU A 294 10.08 -2.73 9.17
C GLU A 294 10.19 -4.03 9.98
N ARG A 295 9.18 -4.36 10.77
CA ARG A 295 9.19 -5.57 11.60
C ARG A 295 8.99 -6.86 10.82
N ASN A 296 8.35 -6.79 9.65
CA ASN A 296 7.90 -7.97 8.91
C ASN A 296 8.59 -8.18 7.57
N LYS A 297 9.30 -7.17 7.05
CA LYS A 297 10.12 -7.32 5.86
C LYS A 297 11.55 -7.69 6.23
N ARG A 298 12.12 -8.59 5.43
CA ARG A 298 13.51 -9.02 5.58
C ARG A 298 14.42 -7.86 5.21
N ALA A 299 15.38 -7.58 6.08
CA ALA A 299 16.45 -6.63 5.80
C ALA A 299 17.43 -7.22 4.77
N LEU A 300 18.05 -6.34 3.98
CA LEU A 300 19.14 -6.66 3.08
C LEU A 300 20.34 -7.16 3.91
N THR A 301 20.99 -8.21 3.44
CA THR A 301 22.20 -8.80 4.00
C THR A 301 23.36 -8.68 3.01
N ASP A 302 24.58 -8.97 3.45
CA ASP A 302 25.78 -8.94 2.61
C ASP A 302 25.74 -9.96 1.44
N GLN A 303 24.80 -10.91 1.47
CA GLN A 303 24.60 -11.91 0.43
C GLN A 303 23.57 -11.49 -0.62
N ASP A 304 22.83 -10.42 -0.35
CA ASP A 304 21.77 -9.94 -1.24
C ASP A 304 22.30 -8.89 -2.20
N THR A 305 21.68 -8.85 -3.39
CA THR A 305 21.79 -7.72 -4.30
C THR A 305 20.63 -6.75 -4.07
N LEU A 306 20.93 -5.45 -4.11
CA LEU A 306 19.93 -4.39 -4.13
C LEU A 306 19.20 -4.39 -5.47
N GLU A 307 17.87 -4.36 -5.44
CA GLU A 307 17.04 -4.43 -6.66
C GLU A 307 16.01 -3.31 -6.68
N GLU A 308 15.58 -2.92 -7.88
CA GLU A 308 14.43 -2.05 -8.04
C GLU A 308 13.19 -2.68 -7.38
N GLY A 309 12.39 -1.82 -6.76
CA GLY A 309 11.27 -2.18 -5.92
C GLY A 309 11.61 -2.43 -4.46
N ASP A 310 12.88 -2.68 -4.10
CA ASP A 310 13.29 -2.74 -2.69
C ASP A 310 13.04 -1.40 -1.98
N LEU A 311 13.01 -1.43 -0.64
CA LEU A 311 12.52 -0.32 0.17
C LEU A 311 13.64 0.26 1.04
N ILE A 312 13.65 1.58 1.15
CA ILE A 312 14.47 2.30 2.14
C ILE A 312 13.54 2.69 3.28
N TRP A 313 13.83 2.21 4.48
CA TRP A 313 13.06 2.51 5.68
C TRP A 313 13.87 3.38 6.63
N ILE A 314 13.22 4.41 7.18
CA ILE A 314 13.66 5.15 8.36
C ILE A 314 12.48 5.26 9.33
N GLU A 315 12.75 5.63 10.57
CA GLU A 315 11.67 5.83 11.53
C GLU A 315 10.65 6.86 11.01
N GLY A 316 9.38 6.42 10.88
CA GLY A 316 8.27 7.26 10.42
C GLY A 316 8.15 7.42 8.89
N HIS A 317 9.04 6.84 8.07
CA HIS A 317 8.99 7.03 6.61
C HIS A 317 9.52 5.84 5.81
N ILE A 318 9.02 5.67 4.59
CA ILE A 318 9.45 4.60 3.68
C ILE A 318 9.49 5.11 2.24
N MET A 319 10.48 4.63 1.49
CA MET A 319 10.74 5.02 0.10
C MET A 319 10.99 3.77 -0.74
N ILE A 320 10.76 3.88 -2.05
CA ILE A 320 10.92 2.80 -3.01
C ILE A 320 12.14 3.09 -3.89
N ILE A 321 13.00 2.09 -4.08
CA ILE A 321 14.09 2.12 -5.06
C ILE A 321 13.46 2.00 -6.44
N SER A 322 13.39 3.10 -7.19
CA SER A 322 12.62 3.15 -8.44
C SER A 322 13.47 2.96 -9.69
N ASN A 323 14.72 3.40 -9.66
CA ASN A 323 15.66 3.26 -10.76
C ASN A 323 17.10 3.28 -10.22
N ILE A 324 17.78 2.13 -10.26
CA ILE A 324 19.15 2.01 -9.73
C ILE A 324 20.15 2.77 -10.60
N ALA A 325 20.03 2.64 -11.93
CA ALA A 325 20.94 3.25 -12.88
C ALA A 325 20.95 4.79 -12.79
N CYS A 326 19.81 5.39 -12.42
CA CYS A 326 19.66 6.84 -12.27
C CYS A 326 19.83 7.34 -10.83
N ASN A 327 20.09 6.45 -9.85
CA ASN A 327 20.11 6.80 -8.42
C ASN A 327 18.81 7.47 -7.96
N GLU A 328 17.66 6.96 -8.41
CA GLU A 328 16.35 7.55 -8.11
C GLU A 328 15.53 6.67 -7.19
N ILE A 329 14.76 7.34 -6.34
CA ILE A 329 13.75 6.75 -5.47
C ILE A 329 12.40 7.39 -5.75
N ILE A 330 11.34 6.71 -5.32
CA ILE A 330 9.99 7.25 -5.24
C ILE A 330 9.52 7.27 -3.78
N GLU A 331 8.93 8.38 -3.35
CA GLU A 331 8.40 8.53 -1.98
C GLU A 331 7.11 9.36 -1.95
N ALA A 332 6.23 9.10 -0.98
CA ALA A 332 5.14 10.01 -0.62
C ALA A 332 5.56 10.84 0.59
N ARG A 333 5.87 12.12 0.39
CA ARG A 333 6.50 12.96 1.42
C ARG A 333 5.57 14.05 1.93
N GLY A 334 5.51 14.18 3.26
CA GLY A 334 4.68 15.16 3.94
C GLY A 334 5.06 16.62 3.66
N TYR A 335 4.18 17.52 4.10
CA TYR A 335 4.24 18.96 3.80
C TYR A 335 5.34 19.74 4.54
N LYS A 336 5.79 19.26 5.72
CA LYS A 336 6.82 19.96 6.53
C LYS A 336 8.13 20.19 5.75
N GLY A 337 8.48 19.29 4.83
CA GLY A 337 9.67 19.40 3.98
C GLY A 337 9.48 20.24 2.72
N GLY A 338 8.29 20.81 2.49
CA GLY A 338 7.96 21.60 1.30
C GLY A 338 7.48 20.78 0.09
N TYR A 339 7.28 19.46 0.24
CA TYR A 339 6.87 18.57 -0.85
C TYR A 339 5.35 18.39 -0.90
N GLY A 340 4.79 17.65 0.07
CA GLY A 340 3.34 17.42 0.13
C GLY A 340 2.78 16.54 -0.99
N SER A 341 3.59 15.64 -1.55
CA SER A 341 3.29 14.87 -2.77
C SER A 341 3.99 13.51 -2.79
N VAL A 342 3.55 12.66 -3.71
CA VAL A 342 4.35 11.54 -4.23
C VAL A 342 5.28 12.08 -5.31
N GLN A 343 6.56 11.72 -5.24
CA GLN A 343 7.58 12.24 -6.13
C GLN A 343 8.63 11.20 -6.48
N ARG A 344 9.23 11.34 -7.67
CA ARG A 344 10.50 10.70 -8.05
C ARG A 344 11.61 11.70 -7.77
N ILE A 345 12.66 11.29 -7.07
CA ILE A 345 13.76 12.17 -6.64
C ILE A 345 15.08 11.40 -6.61
N ARG A 346 16.20 12.07 -6.93
CA ARG A 346 17.53 11.47 -6.84
C ARG A 346 18.00 11.34 -5.39
N LEU A 347 18.84 10.35 -5.12
CA LEU A 347 19.44 10.15 -3.79
C LEU A 347 20.19 11.41 -3.29
N SER A 348 20.94 12.08 -4.16
CA SER A 348 21.68 13.31 -3.83
C SER A 348 20.80 14.49 -3.45
N GLU A 349 19.57 14.51 -3.93
CA GLU A 349 18.56 15.53 -3.63
C GLU A 349 17.77 15.18 -2.37
N CYS A 350 17.53 13.88 -2.12
CA CYS A 350 16.79 13.42 -0.94
C CYS A 350 17.66 13.36 0.33
N PHE A 351 18.91 12.91 0.20
CA PHE A 351 19.79 12.61 1.31
C PHE A 351 21.02 13.51 1.36
N ASP A 352 21.46 13.79 2.58
CA ASP A 352 22.75 14.42 2.83
C ASP A 352 23.89 13.39 2.72
N GLU A 353 24.96 13.79 2.03
CA GLU A 353 26.17 12.99 1.83
C GLU A 353 25.96 11.57 1.23
N VAL A 354 24.87 11.36 0.49
CA VAL A 354 24.58 10.13 -0.26
C VAL A 354 24.21 10.53 -1.68
N SER A 355 25.06 10.19 -2.65
CA SER A 355 24.87 10.56 -4.05
C SER A 355 24.50 9.37 -4.93
N SER A 356 24.81 8.17 -4.48
CA SER A 356 24.61 6.92 -5.22
C SER A 356 24.10 5.78 -4.33
N TYR A 357 23.64 4.70 -4.97
CA TYR A 357 23.30 3.47 -4.25
C TYR A 357 24.52 2.79 -3.61
N ASP A 358 25.71 2.96 -4.17
CA ASP A 358 26.96 2.48 -3.56
C ASP A 358 27.24 3.21 -2.23
N ASP A 359 27.07 4.54 -2.20
CA ASP A 359 27.19 5.33 -0.96
C ASP A 359 26.18 4.87 0.10
N LEU A 360 24.94 4.59 -0.35
CA LEU A 360 23.86 4.15 0.53
C LEU A 360 24.16 2.76 1.12
N LEU A 361 24.62 1.81 0.29
CA LEU A 361 25.00 0.46 0.73
C LEU A 361 26.20 0.50 1.67
N GLU A 362 27.23 1.29 1.36
CA GLU A 362 28.39 1.45 2.24
C GLU A 362 27.96 1.96 3.62
N ARG A 363 27.09 2.98 3.66
CA ARG A 363 26.56 3.50 4.92
C ARG A 363 25.73 2.46 5.67
N TYR A 364 24.87 1.72 4.98
CA TYR A 364 24.02 0.70 5.57
C TYR A 364 24.86 -0.38 6.27
N PHE A 365 25.82 -0.97 5.55
CA PHE A 365 26.67 -2.04 6.08
C PHE A 365 27.69 -1.56 7.12
N LYS A 366 28.07 -0.26 7.09
CA LYS A 366 28.87 0.36 8.15
C LYS A 366 28.04 0.92 9.31
N HIS A 367 26.72 0.68 9.32
CA HIS A 367 25.78 1.18 10.33
C HIS A 367 25.86 2.70 10.54
N LYS A 368 26.11 3.46 9.48
CA LYS A 368 26.11 4.93 9.49
C LYS A 368 24.68 5.46 9.36
N THR A 369 24.45 6.65 9.90
CA THR A 369 23.16 7.34 9.77
C THR A 369 23.06 8.12 8.46
N ILE A 370 21.83 8.50 8.11
CA ILE A 370 21.50 9.38 6.98
C ILE A 370 20.65 10.56 7.46
N ARG A 371 20.69 11.69 6.74
CA ARG A 371 19.81 12.85 6.98
C ARG A 371 19.01 13.15 5.73
N LEU A 372 17.75 13.52 5.91
CA LEU A 372 16.89 13.96 4.82
C LEU A 372 17.06 15.44 4.55
N LYS A 373 17.16 15.84 3.28
CA LYS A 373 17.10 17.23 2.82
C LYS A 373 15.66 17.66 2.59
N ASN A 374 15.33 18.91 2.89
CA ASN A 374 14.05 19.51 2.48
C ASN A 374 14.05 19.91 0.99
N LYS A 375 12.95 20.45 0.48
CA LYS A 375 12.83 20.90 -0.92
C LYS A 375 13.84 22.00 -1.31
N GLN A 376 14.43 22.70 -0.33
CA GLN A 376 15.49 23.70 -0.53
C GLN A 376 16.90 23.08 -0.48
N GLY A 377 17.02 21.75 -0.34
CA GLY A 377 18.31 21.06 -0.24
C GLY A 377 18.97 21.13 1.14
N ILE A 378 18.29 21.70 2.15
CA ILE A 378 18.83 21.88 3.50
C ILE A 378 18.63 20.57 4.29
N PRO A 379 19.70 19.96 4.83
CA PRO A 379 19.59 18.79 5.69
C PRO A 379 18.78 19.08 6.96
N GLY A 380 17.89 18.17 7.33
CA GLY A 380 17.22 18.20 8.62
C GLY A 380 18.17 17.90 9.78
N GLU A 381 17.83 18.37 10.98
CA GLU A 381 18.63 18.15 12.19
C GLU A 381 18.70 16.67 12.60
N GLN A 382 17.63 15.92 12.33
CA GLN A 382 17.52 14.51 12.70
C GLN A 382 18.37 13.63 11.77
N ALA A 383 19.28 12.86 12.37
CA ALA A 383 19.96 11.74 11.73
C ALA A 383 19.19 10.45 12.01
N TYR A 384 19.03 9.62 10.98
CA TYR A 384 18.24 8.40 11.03
C TYR A 384 19.15 7.18 10.93
N ILE A 385 18.90 6.19 11.79
CA ILE A 385 19.23 4.81 11.48
C ILE A 385 18.23 4.35 10.41
N PHE A 386 18.73 3.68 9.38
CA PHE A 386 17.91 3.24 8.27
C PHE A 386 18.09 1.76 8.00
N LYS A 387 17.14 1.17 7.27
CA LYS A 387 17.20 -0.20 6.79
C LYS A 387 16.94 -0.24 5.30
N LEU A 388 17.60 -1.17 4.62
CA LEU A 388 17.25 -1.60 3.28
C LEU A 388 16.43 -2.88 3.42
N LEU A 389 15.21 -2.90 2.89
CA LEU A 389 14.26 -4.00 3.05
C LEU A 389 13.92 -4.59 1.69
N LYS A 390 13.87 -5.92 1.59
CA LYS A 390 13.45 -6.59 0.35
C LYS A 390 11.94 -6.49 0.19
N LEU A 391 11.49 -6.17 -1.03
CA LEU A 391 10.06 -6.13 -1.35
C LEU A 391 9.44 -7.53 -1.34
N VAL A 392 10.08 -8.46 -2.05
CA VAL A 392 9.75 -9.89 -2.11
C VAL A 392 10.89 -10.69 -1.50
N ASN A 393 10.55 -11.77 -0.79
CA ASN A 393 11.53 -12.63 -0.11
C ASN A 393 12.26 -13.57 -1.07
#